data_AF-A0A7W0V7M2-F1
#
_entry.id   AF-A0A7W0V7M2-F1
#
_cell.length_a   1.000
_cell.length_b   1.000
_cell.length_c   1.000
_cell.angle_alpha   90.00
_cell.angle_beta   90.00
_cell.angle_gamma   90.00
#
_symmetry.space_group_name_H-M   'P 1'
#
loop_
_entity.id
_entity.type
_entity.pdbx_description
1 polymer ?
#
loop_
_entity_poly.entity_id
_entity_poly.type
_entity_poly.pdbx_seq_one_letter_code
_entity_poly.pdbx_strand_id
1 'polypeptide(L)'
;MSVIAPAPEVRLHYQPRREEVARDAMVVEGHALEAVVLGGYVLGAPLGTAPVVVIVGGITASAFPFGDAASAAEPWWPSLHGGDLIDPERTTVLCPCWPGNGSTWKGFDEGPIPALSALGLADLIAAWLDGIGCTTPVTFLGASLGGLVGIAFAARHPER
;
A
#
# COMPACT_ATOMS: atom_id res chain seq x y z
N MET A 1 33.72 13.17 -2.91
CA MET A 1 32.57 13.76 -2.20
C MET A 1 31.50 14.04 -3.23
N SER A 2 30.43 13.24 -3.26
CA SER A 2 29.25 13.55 -4.09
C SER A 2 28.35 14.43 -3.25
N VAL A 3 28.15 15.68 -3.69
CA VAL A 3 27.22 16.61 -3.05
C VAL A 3 25.87 16.35 -3.69
N ILE A 4 25.05 15.50 -3.08
CA ILE A 4 23.64 15.37 -3.46
C ILE A 4 22.99 16.70 -3.07
N ALA A 5 22.54 17.47 -4.07
CA ALA A 5 21.75 18.67 -3.83
C ALA A 5 20.52 18.29 -2.98
N PRO A 6 20.12 19.12 -2.01
CA PRO A 6 18.90 18.86 -1.25
C PRO A 6 17.73 18.77 -2.23
N ALA A 7 16.94 17.70 -2.12
CA ALA A 7 15.74 17.54 -2.92
C ALA A 7 14.83 18.74 -2.66
N PRO A 8 14.20 19.31 -3.71
CA PRO A 8 13.24 20.39 -3.53
C PRO A 8 12.14 19.96 -2.55
N GLU A 9 11.70 20.89 -1.72
CA GLU A 9 10.64 20.66 -0.74
C GLU A 9 9.34 20.38 -1.50
N VAL A 10 8.95 19.09 -1.58
CA VAL A 10 7.74 18.68 -2.27
C VAL A 10 6.53 19.06 -1.40
N ARG A 11 5.82 20.12 -1.77
CA ARG A 11 4.51 20.40 -1.19
C ARG A 11 3.48 19.45 -1.80
N LEU A 12 2.98 18.53 -0.99
CA LEU A 12 1.90 17.65 -1.38
C LEU A 12 0.58 18.45 -1.40
N HIS A 13 -0.06 18.54 -2.57
CA HIS A 13 -1.36 19.19 -2.74
C HIS A 13 -2.55 18.26 -2.45
N TYR A 14 -2.28 17.10 -1.86
CA TYR A 14 -3.28 16.12 -1.45
C TYR A 14 -3.10 15.79 0.03
N GLN A 15 -4.16 15.30 0.66
CA GLN A 15 -4.11 14.71 1.99
C GLN A 15 -4.26 13.20 1.87
N PRO A 16 -3.36 12.39 2.44
CA PRO A 16 -3.55 10.95 2.55
C PRO A 16 -4.88 10.65 3.25
N ARG A 17 -5.71 9.82 2.61
CA ARG A 17 -6.98 9.35 3.19
C ARG A 17 -6.81 7.93 3.68
N ARG A 18 -7.13 7.67 4.94
CA ARG A 18 -7.15 6.32 5.50
C ARG A 18 -8.36 5.56 4.95
N GLU A 19 -8.14 4.36 4.43
CA GLU A 19 -9.19 3.45 3.99
C GLU A 19 -9.07 2.12 4.73
N GLU A 20 -10.20 1.65 5.27
CA GLU A 20 -10.29 0.42 6.02
C GLU A 20 -11.41 -0.48 5.49
N VAL A 21 -11.11 -1.77 5.38
CA VAL A 21 -12.01 -2.79 4.87
C VAL A 21 -12.19 -3.83 5.97
N ALA A 22 -13.35 -3.82 6.60
CA ALA A 22 -13.72 -4.82 7.58
C ALA A 22 -14.18 -6.12 6.91
N ARG A 23 -13.76 -7.25 7.47
CA ARG A 23 -14.19 -8.60 7.11
C ARG A 23 -14.53 -9.35 8.38
N ASP A 24 -15.78 -9.80 8.51
CA ASP A 24 -16.21 -10.60 9.66
C ASP A 24 -15.41 -11.91 9.76
N ALA A 25 -15.09 -12.50 8.61
CA ALA A 25 -14.14 -13.61 8.51
C ALA A 25 -13.46 -13.60 7.14
N MET A 26 -12.25 -14.17 7.08
CA MET A 26 -11.57 -14.48 5.82
C MET A 26 -10.62 -15.66 5.98
N VAL A 27 -10.24 -16.27 4.85
CA VAL A 27 -9.23 -17.33 4.81
C VAL A 27 -8.05 -16.87 3.95
N VAL A 28 -6.84 -16.95 4.48
CA VAL A 28 -5.60 -16.66 3.76
C VAL A 28 -4.61 -17.79 3.98
N GLU A 29 -4.14 -18.39 2.89
CA GLU A 29 -3.21 -19.54 2.92
C GLU A 29 -3.68 -20.70 3.82
N GLY A 30 -5.01 -20.90 3.92
CA GLY A 30 -5.61 -21.93 4.77
C GLY A 30 -5.78 -21.54 6.23
N HIS A 31 -5.35 -20.34 6.63
CA HIS A 31 -5.59 -19.78 7.96
C HIS A 31 -6.93 -19.04 7.98
N ALA A 32 -7.85 -19.49 8.82
CA ALA A 32 -9.08 -18.78 9.11
C ALA A 32 -8.81 -17.63 10.07
N LEU A 33 -9.27 -16.45 9.70
CA LEU A 33 -9.15 -15.21 10.48
C LEU A 33 -10.55 -14.64 10.70
N GLU A 34 -10.80 -14.10 11.87
CA GLU A 34 -12.08 -13.49 12.26
C GLU A 34 -11.89 -12.01 12.57
N ALA A 35 -12.92 -11.21 12.31
CA ALA A 35 -12.96 -9.77 12.58
C ALA A 35 -11.73 -9.00 12.07
N VAL A 36 -11.33 -9.27 10.83
CA VAL A 36 -10.16 -8.66 10.20
C VAL A 36 -10.48 -7.26 9.70
N VAL A 37 -9.57 -6.30 9.90
CA VAL A 37 -9.66 -4.96 9.30
C VAL A 37 -8.42 -4.70 8.47
N LEU A 38 -8.55 -4.72 7.15
CA LEU A 38 -7.48 -4.39 6.22
C LEU A 38 -7.42 -2.86 6.06
N GLY A 39 -6.29 -2.26 6.34
CA GLY A 39 -6.05 -0.81 6.29
C GLY A 39 -5.01 -0.39 5.25
N GLY A 40 -5.16 0.81 4.74
CA GLY A 40 -4.19 1.44 3.86
C GLY A 40 -4.51 2.91 3.67
N TYR A 41 -3.75 3.56 2.79
CA TYR A 41 -3.95 4.96 2.46
C TYR A 41 -4.16 5.16 0.97
N VAL A 42 -5.01 6.12 0.63
CA VAL A 42 -5.21 6.64 -0.72
C VAL A 42 -4.63 8.04 -0.79
N LEU A 43 -3.75 8.26 -1.75
CA LEU A 43 -3.12 9.55 -2.00
C LEU A 43 -3.52 10.04 -3.40
N GLY A 44 -3.62 11.36 -3.55
CA GLY A 44 -3.90 11.98 -4.84
C GLY A 44 -5.36 11.89 -5.31
N ALA A 45 -5.52 11.72 -6.61
CA ALA A 45 -6.80 11.77 -7.30
C ALA A 45 -7.83 10.76 -6.75
N PRO A 46 -9.14 11.08 -6.75
CA PRO A 46 -10.18 10.14 -6.33
C PRO A 46 -10.14 8.81 -7.09
N LEU A 47 -10.38 7.71 -6.38
CA LEU A 47 -10.42 6.38 -7.00
C LEU A 47 -11.45 6.36 -8.14
N GLY A 48 -11.08 5.78 -9.28
CA GLY A 48 -11.90 5.72 -10.48
C GLY A 48 -11.83 6.97 -11.39
N THR A 49 -11.11 8.02 -11.00
CA THR A 49 -10.93 9.23 -11.82
C THR A 49 -9.58 9.32 -12.52
N ALA A 50 -8.63 8.47 -12.14
CA ALA A 50 -7.26 8.47 -12.63
C ALA A 50 -6.68 7.05 -12.66
N PRO A 51 -5.58 6.81 -13.40
CA PRO A 51 -4.83 5.57 -13.33
C PRO A 51 -4.41 5.24 -11.90
N VAL A 52 -4.47 3.96 -11.55
CA VAL A 52 -4.21 3.48 -10.19
C VAL A 52 -2.80 2.90 -10.09
N VAL A 53 -2.07 3.32 -9.05
CA VAL A 53 -0.73 2.82 -8.76
C VAL A 53 -0.70 2.31 -7.32
N VAL A 54 -0.37 1.03 -7.13
CA VAL A 54 -0.10 0.47 -5.80
C VAL A 54 1.38 0.68 -5.50
N ILE A 55 1.69 1.32 -4.37
CA ILE A 55 3.08 1.51 -3.91
C ILE A 55 3.23 0.89 -2.52
N VAL A 56 4.10 -0.12 -2.43
CA VAL A 56 4.42 -0.80 -1.16
C VAL A 56 5.93 -0.97 -0.99
N GLY A 57 6.42 -0.74 0.23
CA GLY A 57 7.84 -0.86 0.56
C GLY A 57 8.21 -2.19 1.22
N GLY A 58 9.39 -2.22 1.83
CA GLY A 58 9.83 -3.35 2.64
C GLY A 58 9.05 -3.49 3.97
N ILE A 59 9.47 -4.45 4.80
CA ILE A 59 8.82 -4.78 6.10
C ILE A 59 8.64 -3.54 6.99
N THR A 60 9.62 -2.64 7.00
CA THR A 60 9.66 -1.45 7.86
C THR A 60 9.10 -0.20 7.19
N ALA A 61 8.64 -0.27 5.95
CA ALA A 61 8.12 0.89 5.24
C ALA A 61 6.74 1.28 5.79
N SER A 62 6.52 2.58 5.94
CA SER A 62 5.20 3.14 6.21
C SER A 62 4.34 3.17 4.94
N ALA A 63 3.04 3.44 5.10
CA ALA A 63 2.14 3.69 3.98
C ALA A 63 2.35 5.06 3.29
N PHE A 64 3.45 5.76 3.59
CA PHE A 64 3.73 7.12 3.12
C PHE A 64 5.02 7.16 2.29
N PRO A 65 5.03 6.67 1.03
CA PRO A 65 6.23 6.70 0.18
C PRO A 65 6.76 8.12 -0.04
N PHE A 66 5.85 9.10 -0.06
CA PHE A 66 6.13 10.53 -0.24
C PHE A 66 6.10 11.33 1.07
N GLY A 67 5.98 10.64 2.20
CA GLY A 67 5.82 11.24 3.53
C GLY A 67 4.39 11.75 3.76
N ASP A 68 4.13 12.14 5.00
CA ASP A 68 2.91 12.83 5.40
C ASP A 68 3.24 13.87 6.48
N ALA A 69 2.98 15.14 6.15
CA ALA A 69 3.22 16.23 7.09
C ALA A 69 2.25 16.20 8.28
N ALA A 70 1.02 15.69 8.09
CA ALA A 70 0.02 15.65 9.16
C ALA A 70 0.39 14.64 10.26
N SER A 71 0.88 13.46 9.88
CA SER A 71 1.37 12.45 10.82
C SER A 71 2.87 12.54 11.13
N ALA A 72 3.59 13.53 10.57
CA ALA A 72 5.05 13.63 10.60
C ALA A 72 5.77 12.35 10.09
N ALA A 73 5.15 11.61 9.16
CA ALA A 73 5.78 10.44 8.56
C ALA A 73 6.84 10.87 7.55
N GLU A 74 8.07 10.38 7.72
CA GLU A 74 9.16 10.63 6.77
C GLU A 74 8.92 9.90 5.43
N PRO A 75 9.26 10.54 4.29
CA PRO A 75 9.22 9.87 2.99
C PRO A 75 10.30 8.79 2.90
N TRP A 76 9.94 7.61 2.43
CA TRP A 76 10.90 6.52 2.21
C TRP A 76 11.21 6.27 0.72
N TRP A 77 10.40 6.80 -0.21
CA TRP A 77 10.65 6.75 -1.66
C TRP A 77 10.36 8.07 -2.38
N PRO A 78 10.92 9.21 -1.92
CA PRO A 78 10.58 10.53 -2.47
C PRO A 78 10.93 10.70 -3.95
N SER A 79 11.88 9.90 -4.47
CA SER A 79 12.29 9.97 -5.88
C SER A 79 11.24 9.49 -6.89
N LEU A 80 10.19 8.79 -6.44
CA LEU A 80 9.05 8.44 -7.30
C LEU A 80 8.08 9.62 -7.49
N HIS A 81 8.11 10.62 -6.61
CA HIS A 81 7.22 11.78 -6.69
C HIS A 81 7.71 12.75 -7.77
N GLY A 82 6.93 12.94 -8.83
CA GLY A 82 7.26 13.89 -9.88
C GLY A 82 6.31 13.83 -11.08
N GLY A 83 6.20 14.95 -11.80
CA GLY A 83 5.29 15.09 -12.95
C GLY A 83 5.46 14.04 -14.05
N ASP A 84 6.70 13.60 -14.28
CA ASP A 84 7.04 12.60 -15.30
C ASP A 84 7.09 11.15 -14.75
N LEU A 85 6.87 10.97 -13.44
CA LEU A 85 6.83 9.67 -12.77
C LEU A 85 5.46 9.47 -12.12
N ILE A 86 5.38 9.53 -10.79
CA ILE A 86 4.11 9.49 -10.06
C ILE A 86 3.74 10.91 -9.66
N ASP A 87 2.72 11.43 -10.33
CA ASP A 87 2.07 12.70 -10.00
C ASP A 87 0.71 12.40 -9.33
N PRO A 88 0.59 12.57 -8.00
CA PRO A 88 -0.68 12.33 -7.30
C PRO A 88 -1.82 13.28 -7.72
N GLU A 89 -1.56 14.37 -8.46
CA GLU A 89 -2.64 15.15 -9.08
C GLU A 89 -3.27 14.43 -10.28
N ARG A 90 -2.54 13.48 -10.88
CA ARG A 90 -2.92 12.74 -12.10
C ARG A 90 -3.05 11.24 -11.90
N THR A 91 -2.78 10.75 -10.69
CA THR A 91 -2.80 9.33 -10.34
C THR A 91 -3.49 9.13 -9.01
N THR A 92 -4.16 7.99 -8.86
CA THR A 92 -4.62 7.50 -7.56
C THR A 92 -3.56 6.55 -7.03
N VAL A 93 -2.86 6.96 -5.97
CA VAL A 93 -1.83 6.12 -5.34
C VAL A 93 -2.46 5.38 -4.17
N LEU A 94 -2.29 4.06 -4.15
CA LEU A 94 -2.81 3.16 -3.14
C LEU A 94 -1.65 2.55 -2.35
N CYS A 95 -1.68 2.72 -1.03
CA CYS A 95 -0.64 2.26 -0.11
C CYS A 95 -1.25 1.36 0.96
N PRO A 96 -1.48 0.06 0.67
CA PRO A 96 -1.86 -0.92 1.67
C PRO A 96 -0.80 -1.01 2.80
N CYS A 97 -1.25 -1.14 4.04
CA CYS A 97 -0.35 -1.40 5.17
C CYS A 97 0.07 -2.88 5.23
N TRP A 98 1.20 -3.16 5.90
CA TRP A 98 1.59 -4.54 6.21
C TRP A 98 0.98 -4.99 7.55
N PRO A 99 0.53 -6.26 7.66
CA PRO A 99 0.23 -6.83 8.96
C PRO A 99 1.51 -6.91 9.83
N GLY A 100 1.40 -6.54 11.10
CA GLY A 100 2.46 -6.68 12.11
C GLY A 100 3.53 -5.58 12.15
N ASN A 101 3.44 -4.52 11.34
CA ASN A 101 4.47 -3.46 11.31
C ASN A 101 4.14 -2.22 12.18
N GLY A 102 3.08 -2.27 13.01
CA GLY A 102 2.64 -1.16 13.85
C GLY A 102 1.69 -0.17 13.16
N SER A 103 1.46 -0.31 11.85
CA SER A 103 0.32 0.29 11.11
C SER A 103 -0.80 -0.73 10.85
N THR A 104 -0.78 -1.80 11.65
CA THR A 104 -1.34 -3.13 11.42
C THR A 104 -2.85 -3.17 11.16
N TRP A 105 -3.23 -4.17 10.37
CA TRP A 105 -4.58 -4.67 10.21
C TRP A 105 -5.10 -5.36 11.47
N LYS A 106 -6.28 -4.96 11.97
CA LYS A 106 -6.89 -5.65 13.11
C LYS A 106 -7.15 -7.12 12.75
N GLY A 107 -7.01 -8.02 13.72
CA GLY A 107 -7.13 -9.47 13.51
C GLY A 107 -5.80 -10.18 13.22
N PHE A 108 -4.71 -9.41 13.06
CA PHE A 108 -3.34 -9.93 12.93
C PHE A 108 -2.46 -9.69 14.15
N ASP A 109 -2.99 -9.11 15.23
CA ASP A 109 -2.24 -8.83 16.47
C ASP A 109 -2.73 -9.68 17.66
N GLU A 110 -3.82 -10.45 17.48
CA GLU A 110 -4.46 -11.25 18.53
C GLU A 110 -4.25 -12.75 18.26
N GLY A 111 -3.57 -13.45 19.18
CA GLY A 111 -3.30 -14.89 19.06
C GLY A 111 -2.06 -15.23 18.21
N PRO A 112 -1.83 -16.52 17.88
CA PRO A 112 -0.73 -16.92 17.02
C PRO A 112 -0.97 -16.40 15.60
N ILE A 113 -0.30 -15.31 15.26
CA ILE A 113 -0.33 -14.70 13.93
C ILE A 113 0.18 -15.75 12.93
N PRO A 114 -0.60 -16.10 11.89
CA PRO A 114 -0.13 -17.05 10.90
C PRO A 114 1.08 -16.46 10.18
N ALA A 115 2.10 -17.30 9.95
CA ALA A 115 3.21 -16.92 9.11
C ALA A 115 2.70 -16.77 7.67
N LEU A 116 2.58 -15.54 7.19
CA LEU A 116 2.13 -15.26 5.84
C LEU A 116 3.30 -15.29 4.86
N SER A 117 3.10 -15.95 3.73
CA SER A 117 4.03 -15.86 2.61
C SER A 117 3.76 -14.60 1.76
N ALA A 118 4.63 -14.32 0.78
CA ALA A 118 4.38 -13.25 -0.19
C ALA A 118 3.08 -13.46 -0.99
N LEU A 119 2.65 -14.72 -1.18
CA LEU A 119 1.38 -15.07 -1.84
C LEU A 119 0.18 -14.67 -0.97
N GLY A 120 0.23 -14.98 0.33
CA GLY A 120 -0.80 -14.55 1.28
C GLY A 120 -0.89 -13.03 1.42
N LEU A 121 0.26 -12.34 1.44
CA LEU A 121 0.29 -10.87 1.43
C LEU A 121 -0.33 -10.29 0.15
N ALA A 122 -0.08 -10.90 -1.00
CA ALA A 122 -0.68 -10.49 -2.26
C ALA A 122 -2.21 -10.66 -2.24
N ASP A 123 -2.72 -11.77 -1.70
CA ASP A 123 -4.17 -12.01 -1.53
C ASP A 123 -4.82 -10.96 -0.63
N LEU A 124 -4.13 -10.57 0.43
CA LEU A 124 -4.64 -9.56 1.33
C LEU A 124 -4.68 -8.17 0.67
N ILE A 125 -3.68 -7.82 -0.13
CA ILE A 125 -3.72 -6.59 -0.94
C ILE A 125 -4.90 -6.63 -1.90
N ALA A 126 -5.11 -7.76 -2.62
CA ALA A 126 -6.26 -7.91 -3.50
C ALA A 126 -7.59 -7.74 -2.75
N ALA A 127 -7.74 -8.39 -1.60
CA ALA A 127 -8.94 -8.28 -0.76
C ALA A 127 -9.22 -6.86 -0.25
N TRP A 128 -8.17 -6.08 0.02
CA TRP A 128 -8.30 -4.66 0.36
C TRP A 128 -8.69 -3.82 -0.86
N LEU A 129 -8.07 -4.05 -2.03
CA LEU A 129 -8.43 -3.38 -3.29
C LEU A 129 -9.91 -3.60 -3.65
N ASP A 130 -10.40 -4.84 -3.53
CA ASP A 130 -11.83 -5.16 -3.74
C ASP A 130 -12.72 -4.41 -2.75
N GLY A 131 -12.29 -4.35 -1.48
CA GLY A 131 -13.07 -3.72 -0.41
C GLY A 131 -13.21 -2.21 -0.55
N ILE A 132 -12.19 -1.53 -1.09
CA ILE A 132 -12.26 -0.09 -1.39
C ILE A 132 -12.90 0.20 -2.76
N GLY A 133 -13.30 -0.84 -3.52
CA GLY A 133 -13.94 -0.69 -4.81
C GLY A 133 -13.00 -0.44 -5.99
N CYS A 134 -11.70 -0.78 -5.86
CA CYS A 134 -10.75 -0.70 -6.97
C CYS A 134 -10.99 -1.85 -7.96
N THR A 135 -11.64 -1.53 -9.08
CA THR A 135 -12.06 -2.48 -10.12
C THR A 135 -11.24 -2.38 -11.41
N THR A 136 -10.30 -1.44 -11.47
CA THR A 136 -9.42 -1.21 -12.62
C THR A 136 -8.07 -1.89 -12.41
N PRO A 137 -7.38 -2.31 -13.49
CA PRO A 137 -6.01 -2.75 -13.38
C PRO A 137 -5.10 -1.71 -12.73
N VAL A 138 -4.12 -2.16 -11.96
CA VAL A 138 -3.19 -1.34 -11.20
C VAL A 138 -1.78 -1.48 -11.75
N THR A 139 -1.00 -0.40 -11.67
CA THR A 139 0.46 -0.52 -11.77
C THR A 139 1.02 -0.80 -10.38
N PHE A 140 1.73 -1.92 -10.22
CA PHE A 140 2.30 -2.30 -8.93
C PHE A 140 3.78 -1.91 -8.83
N LEU A 141 4.11 -1.05 -7.86
CA LEU A 141 5.47 -0.63 -7.55
C LEU A 141 5.87 -1.12 -6.16
N GLY A 142 6.83 -2.05 -6.11
CA GLY A 142 7.26 -2.71 -4.89
C GLY A 142 8.77 -2.61 -4.65
N ALA A 143 9.19 -2.26 -3.43
CA ALA A 143 10.58 -2.36 -2.99
C ALA A 143 10.78 -3.49 -1.99
N SER A 144 11.87 -4.26 -2.14
CA SER A 144 12.24 -5.33 -1.20
C SER A 144 11.10 -6.35 -1.03
N LEU A 145 10.57 -6.56 0.18
CA LEU A 145 9.37 -7.39 0.41
C LEU A 145 8.21 -6.99 -0.51
N GLY A 146 7.96 -5.69 -0.68
CA GLY A 146 6.94 -5.19 -1.61
C GLY A 146 7.18 -5.63 -3.04
N GLY A 147 8.43 -5.77 -3.48
CA GLY A 147 8.77 -6.30 -4.80
C GLY A 147 8.45 -7.80 -4.93
N LEU A 148 8.77 -8.59 -3.91
CA LEU A 148 8.40 -10.02 -3.86
C LEU A 148 6.88 -10.20 -3.87
N VAL A 149 6.16 -9.38 -3.09
CA VAL A 149 4.69 -9.37 -3.06
C VAL A 149 4.12 -8.90 -4.39
N GLY A 150 4.73 -7.94 -5.07
CA GLY A 150 4.29 -7.49 -6.41
C GLY A 150 4.38 -8.60 -7.46
N ILE A 151 5.45 -9.39 -7.45
CA ILE A 151 5.56 -10.57 -8.32
C ILE A 151 4.49 -11.61 -7.98
N ALA A 152 4.29 -11.89 -6.68
CA ALA A 152 3.25 -12.79 -6.21
C ALA A 152 1.84 -12.30 -6.59
N PHE A 153 1.59 -11.00 -6.53
CA PHE A 153 0.34 -10.36 -6.92
C PHE A 153 0.05 -10.56 -8.40
N ALA A 154 1.00 -10.25 -9.28
CA ALA A 154 0.86 -10.46 -10.72
C ALA A 154 0.62 -11.95 -11.07
N ALA A 155 1.19 -12.88 -10.31
CA ALA A 155 1.00 -14.31 -10.53
C ALA A 155 -0.38 -14.82 -10.05
N ARG A 156 -0.93 -14.26 -8.97
CA ARG A 156 -2.19 -14.72 -8.35
C ARG A 156 -3.42 -13.99 -8.86
N HIS A 157 -3.27 -12.72 -9.23
CA HIS A 157 -4.33 -11.80 -9.64
C HIS A 157 -3.98 -11.17 -11.00
N PRO A 158 -3.77 -11.96 -12.06
CA PRO A 158 -3.22 -11.47 -13.34
C PRO A 158 -4.16 -10.51 -14.10
N GLU A 159 -5.44 -10.45 -13.75
CA GLU A 159 -6.41 -9.50 -14.30
C GLU A 159 -6.39 -8.12 -13.63
N ARG A 160 -5.66 -8.01 -12.51
CA ARG A 160 -5.49 -6.79 -11.71
C ARG A 160 -4.17 -6.12 -12.05
#